data_AF-A0AAX3ZLA7-F1
#
_entry.id   AF-A0AAX3ZLA7-F1
#
_cell.length_a   1.000
_cell.length_b   1.000
_cell.length_c   1.000
_cell.angle_alpha   90.00
_cell.angle_beta   90.00
_cell.angle_gamma   90.00
#
_symmetry.space_group_name_H-M   'P 1'
#
loop_
_entity.id
_entity.type
_entity.pdbx_description
1 polymer ?
#
loop_
_entity_poly.entity_id
_entity_poly.type
_entity_poly.pdbx_seq_one_letter_code
_entity_poly.pdbx_strand_id
1 'polypeptide(L)' 'MAPRFPGAVPVRDSKDPDGPVLVVGRSAWTVFIAALR' A
#
# COMPACT_ATOMS: atom_id res chain seq x y z
N MET A 1 -6.51 14.11 -4.53
CA MET A 1 -7.13 13.34 -3.42
C MET A 1 -6.95 11.87 -3.75
N ALA A 2 -6.31 11.06 -2.89
CA ALA A 2 -6.07 9.65 -3.21
C ALA A 2 -7.35 8.82 -2.99
N PRO A 3 -7.63 7.79 -3.83
CA PRO A 3 -8.77 6.91 -3.61
C PRO A 3 -8.67 6.19 -2.26
N ARG A 4 -9.80 6.00 -1.58
CA ARG A 4 -9.88 5.13 -0.40
C ARG A 4 -9.90 3.68 -0.89
N PHE A 5 -8.90 2.89 -0.51
CA PHE A 5 -8.86 1.45 -0.81
C PHE A 5 -9.22 0.65 0.46
N PRO A 6 -10.48 0.18 0.61
CA PRO A 6 -10.87 -0.62 1.76
C PRO A 6 -10.09 -1.93 1.80
N GLY A 7 -9.56 -2.31 2.96
CA GLY A 7 -8.82 -3.57 3.12
C GLY A 7 -7.40 -3.60 2.56
N ALA A 8 -6.92 -2.49 1.97
CA ALA A 8 -5.57 -2.37 1.44
C ALA A 8 -4.73 -1.32 2.18
N VAL A 9 -3.41 -1.49 2.09
CA VAL A 9 -2.40 -0.53 2.51
C VAL A 9 -1.83 0.11 1.24
N PRO A 10 -2.16 1.37 0.93
CA PRO A 10 -1.63 2.05 -0.24
C PRO A 10 -0.16 2.40 -0.01
N VAL A 11 0.70 2.02 -0.96
CA VAL A 11 2.13 2.36 -0.95
C VAL A 11 2.42 3.26 -2.16
N ARG A 12 3.05 4.41 -1.91
CA ARG A 12 3.39 5.40 -2.94
C ARG A 12 4.84 5.80 -2.80
N ASP A 13 5.63 5.43 -3.80
CA ASP A 13 7.01 5.88 -3.94
C ASP A 13 7.11 7.15 -4.81
N SER A 14 6.23 7.27 -5.81
CA SER A 14 6.16 8.43 -6.73
C SER A 14 5.35 9.61 -6.16
N LYS A 15 5.74 10.83 -6.53
CA LYS A 15 4.98 12.08 -6.28
C LYS A 15 3.97 12.42 -7.38
N ASP A 16 3.99 11.69 -8.48
CA ASP A 16 2.99 11.83 -9.56
C ASP A 16 1.62 11.31 -9.08
N PRO A 17 0.59 12.17 -8.96
CA PRO A 17 -0.74 11.76 -8.50
C PRO A 17 -1.44 10.80 -9.47
N ASP A 18 -1.08 10.82 -10.76
CA ASP A 18 -1.65 10.00 -11.82
C ASP A 18 -0.77 8.78 -12.13
N GLY A 19 0.36 8.66 -11.42
CA GLY A 19 1.30 7.57 -11.55
C GLY A 19 0.78 6.22 -11.01
N PRO A 20 1.42 5.11 -11.44
CA PRO A 20 1.02 3.75 -11.09
C PRO A 20 1.00 3.51 -9.56
N VAL A 21 0.07 2.66 -9.12
CA VAL A 21 -0.19 2.36 -7.70
C VAL A 21 0.24 0.94 -7.35
N LEU A 22 0.98 0.77 -6.26
CA LEU A 22 1.15 -0.53 -5.62
C LEU A 22 0.06 -0.70 -4.54
N VAL A 23 -0.74 -1.75 -4.66
CA VAL A 23 -1.79 -2.09 -3.70
C VAL A 23 -1.38 -3.34 -2.92
N VAL A 24 -1.19 -3.21 -1.61
CA VAL A 24 -0.86 -4.34 -0.73
C VAL A 24 -2.07 -4.69 0.12
N GLY A 25 -2.48 -5.96 0.12
CA GLY A 25 -3.56 -6.43 1.00
C GLY A 25 -3.17 -6.36 2.47
N ARG A 26 -4.14 -6.14 3.36
CA ARG A 26 -3.89 -6.01 4.82
C ARG A 26 -3.17 -7.22 5.41
N SER A 27 -3.55 -8.44 5.03
CA SER A 27 -2.92 -9.68 5.51
C SER A 27 -1.45 -9.78 5.08
N ALA A 28 -1.17 -9.48 3.81
CA ALA A 28 0.19 -9.47 3.27
C ALA A 28 1.06 -8.41 3.97
N TRP A 29 0.51 -7.23 4.26
CA TRP A 29 1.21 -6.18 5.02
C TRP A 29 1.55 -6.63 6.45
N THR A 30 0.63 -7.34 7.13
CA THR A 30 0.91 -7.90 8.46
C THR A 30 2.07 -8.90 8.43
N VAL A 31 2.12 -9.80 7.45
CA VAL A 31 3.23 -10.75 7.28
C VAL A 31 4.54 -10.02 7.01
N PHE A 32 4.53 -9.00 6.14
CA PHE A 32 5.70 -8.18 5.83
C PHE A 32 6.30 -7.54 7.09
N ILE A 33 5.48 -6.87 7.91
CA ILE A 33 5.96 -6.25 9.16
C ILE A 33 6.47 -7.29 10.17
N ALA A 34 5.82 -8.45 10.27
CA ALA A 34 6.27 -9.52 11.15
C ALA A 34 7.67 -10.03 10.79
N ALA A 35 8.02 -10.04 9.50
CA ALA A 35 9.33 -10.47 9.00
C ALA A 35 10.45 -9.43 9.20
N LEU A 36 10.13 -8.20 9.61
CA LEU A 36 11.12 -7.12 9.85
C LEU A 36 11.56 -6.99 11.31
N ARG A 37 11.13 -7.91 12.19
CA ARG A 37 11.53 -7.94 13.59
C ARG A 37 12.89 -8.59 13.79
#